data_AF-A0A951TWH1-F1
#
_entry.id   AF-A0A951TWH1-F1
#
_cell.length_a   1.000
_cell.length_b   1.000
_cell.length_c   1.000
_cell.angle_alpha   90.00
_cell.angle_beta   90.00
_cell.angle_gamma   90.00
#
_symmetry.space_group_name_H-M   'P 1'
#
loop_
_entity.id
_entity.type
_entity.pdbx_description
1 polymer ?
#
loop_
_entity_poly.entity_id
_entity_poly.type
_entity_poly.pdbx_seq_one_letter_code
_entity_poly.pdbx_strand_id
1 'polypeptide(L)' 'MLIPEGWLMIHHGVHRQDNGGLQYGAGLMLLDRQQPHRVIARSKQALRP' A
#
# COMPACT_ATOMS: atom_id res chain seq x y z
N MET A 1 11.44 1.10 -1.52
CA MET A 1 12.67 0.55 -0.90
C MET A 1 12.87 -0.87 -1.41
N LEU A 2 14.09 -1.26 -1.79
CA LEU A 2 14.37 -2.63 -2.21
C LEU A 2 14.72 -3.50 -0.99
N ILE A 3 14.08 -4.66 -0.85
CA ILE A 3 14.32 -5.68 0.19
C ILE A 3 14.56 -7.06 -0.47
N PRO A 4 15.01 -8.10 0.26
CA PRO A 4 15.22 -9.43 -0.32
C PRO A 4 13.99 -9.98 -1.07
N GLU A 5 12.80 -9.72 -0.55
CA GLU A 5 11.52 -10.23 -1.08
C GLU A 5 10.99 -9.42 -2.28
N GLY A 6 11.53 -8.22 -2.56
CA GLY A 6 11.04 -7.37 -3.66
C GLY A 6 11.12 -5.87 -3.37
N TRP A 7 10.32 -5.09 -4.09
CA TRP A 7 10.19 -3.65 -3.85
C TRP A 7 9.09 -3.38 -2.83
N LEU A 8 9.48 -2.92 -1.65
CA LEU A 8 8.56 -2.43 -0.63
C LEU A 8 8.17 -0.98 -0.96
N MET A 9 6.88 -0.77 -1.20
CA MET A 9 6.27 0.54 -1.47
C MET A 9 5.31 0.91 -0.34
N ILE A 10 5.45 2.14 0.16
CA ILE A 10 4.46 2.76 1.04
C ILE A 10 3.58 3.64 0.15
N HIS A 11 2.26 3.45 0.22
CA HIS A 11 1.29 4.24 -0.52
C HIS A 11 0.25 4.84 0.43
N HIS A 12 -0.40 5.92 0.01
CA HIS A 12 -1.59 6.42 0.70
C HIS A 12 -2.85 5.97 -0.04
N GLY A 13 -3.92 5.70 0.72
CA GLY A 13 -5.27 5.49 0.22
C GLY A 13 -6.17 6.58 0.77
N VAL A 14 -7.16 6.97 -0.04
CA VAL A 14 -8.20 7.93 0.35
C VAL A 14 -9.53 7.22 0.28
N HIS A 15 -10.24 7.19 1.40
CA HIS A 15 -11.57 6.62 1.51
C HIS A 15 -12.57 7.72 1.82
N ARG A 16 -13.58 7.88 0.97
CA ARG A 16 -14.69 8.82 1.24
C ARG A 16 -15.67 8.16 2.21
N GLN A 17 -15.93 8.82 3.31
CA GLN A 17 -16.91 8.38 4.31
C GLN A 17 -18.33 8.82 3.89
N ASP A 18 -19.33 8.13 4.41
CA ASP A 18 -20.75 8.39 4.11
C ASP A 18 -21.20 9.80 4.54
N ASN A 19 -20.57 10.36 5.58
CA ASN A 19 -20.78 11.75 6.02
C ASN A 19 -20.12 12.81 5.12
N GLY A 20 -19.54 12.40 3.99
CA GLY A 20 -18.83 13.29 3.06
C GLY A 20 -17.38 13.58 3.46
N GLY A 21 -16.90 13.08 4.60
CA GLY A 21 -15.52 13.20 5.05
C GLY A 21 -14.54 12.38 4.21
N LEU A 22 -13.26 12.71 4.30
CA LEU A 22 -12.16 11.94 3.70
C LEU A 22 -11.31 11.31 4.80
N GLN A 23 -11.10 10.00 4.71
CA GLN A 23 -10.16 9.27 5.54
C GLN A 23 -8.92 8.95 4.72
N TYR A 24 -7.76 9.41 5.20
CA TYR A 24 -6.46 9.08 4.63
C TYR A 24 -5.82 7.96 5.46
N GLY A 25 -5.26 6.97 4.78
CA GLY A 25 -4.52 5.89 5.42
C GLY A 25 -3.27 5.53 4.63
N ALA A 26 -2.24 5.04 5.30
CA ALA A 26 -1.07 4.47 4.64
C ALA A 26 -1.24 2.96 4.47
N GLY A 27 -0.66 2.39 3.42
CA GLY A 27 -0.63 0.95 3.17
C GLY A 27 0.72 0.53 2.61
N LEU A 28 0.97 -0.77 2.61
CA LEU A 28 2.19 -1.37 2.06
C LEU A 28 1.83 -2.21 0.83
N MET A 29 2.68 -2.13 -0.19
CA MET A 29 2.69 -3.06 -1.32
C MET A 29 4.09 -3.65 -1.48
N LEU A 30 4.14 -4.96 -1.73
CA LEU A 30 5.33 -5.66 -2.19
C LEU A 30 5.20 -5.91 -3.68
N LEU A 31 6.12 -5.37 -4.46
CA LEU A 31 6.18 -5.54 -5.90
C LEU A 31 7.30 -6.50 -6.28
N ASP A 32 7.14 -7.18 -7.40
CA ASP A 32 8.13 -8.15 -7.90
C ASP A 32 9.48 -7.49 -8.18
N ARG A 33 10.55 -8.15 -7.75
CA ARG A 33 11.92 -7.62 -7.85
C ARG A 33 12.35 -7.37 -9.29
N GLN A 34 12.04 -8.30 -10.20
CA GLN A 34 12.44 -8.26 -11.61
C GLN A 34 11.37 -7.55 -12.46
N GLN A 35 10.11 -7.63 -12.06
CA GLN A 35 8.96 -7.04 -12.74
C GLN A 35 8.23 -6.05 -11.81
N PRO A 36 8.78 -4.86 -11.54
CA PRO A 36 8.29 -3.95 -10.49
C PRO A 36 6.87 -3.41 -10.69
N HIS A 37 6.24 -3.63 -11.85
CA HIS A 37 4.83 -3.32 -12.09
C HIS A 37 3.87 -4.40 -11.53
N ARG A 38 4.37 -5.59 -11.21
CA ARG A 38 3.57 -6.72 -10.70
C ARG A 38 3.48 -6.66 -9.18
N VAL A 39 2.25 -6.62 -8.66
CA VAL A 39 1.99 -6.70 -7.22
C VAL A 39 2.05 -8.16 -6.77
N ILE A 40 2.89 -8.45 -5.76
CA ILE A 40 3.00 -9.78 -5.13
C ILE A 40 2.17 -9.82 -3.85
N ALA A 41 2.17 -8.74 -3.06
CA ALA A 41 1.36 -8.63 -1.85
C ALA A 41 0.93 -7.18 -1.57
N ARG A 42 -0.15 -7.02 -0.79
CA ARG A 42 -0.66 -5.73 -0.31
C ARG A 42 -1.20 -5.89 1.11
N SER A 43 -1.06 -4.86 1.94
CA SER A 43 -1.70 -4.79 3.25
C SER A 43 -3.24 -4.84 3.09
N LYS A 44 -3.89 -5.75 3.83
CA LYS A 44 -5.37 -5.90 3.79
C LYS A 44 -6.10 -4.71 4.44
N GLN A 45 -5.42 -3.99 5.32
CA GLN A 45 -5.94 -2.84 6.05
C GLN A 45 -4.93 -1.70 5.97
N ALA A 46 -5.39 -0.49 6.25
CA ALA A 46 -4.50 0.64 6.46
C ALA A 46 -3.58 0.36 7.65
N LEU A 47 -2.32 0.78 7.55
CA LEU A 47 -1.39 0.81 8.66
C LEU A 47 -1.98 1.67 9.77
N ARG A 48 -2.07 1.09 10.95
CA ARG A 48 -2.37 1.78 12.19
C ARG A 48 -1.06 1.99 12.94
N PRO A 49 -0.88 3.12 13.64
CA PRO A 49 0.22 3.25 14.59
C PRO A 49 0.16 2.18 15.68
#